data_AF-A0A7Y0CYW2-F1
#
_entry.id   AF-A0A7Y0CYW2-F1
#
_cell.length_a   1.000
_cell.length_b   1.000
_cell.length_c   1.000
_cell.angle_alpha   90.00
_cell.angle_beta   90.00
_cell.angle_gamma   90.00
#
_symmetry.space_group_name_H-M   'P 1'
#
loop_
_entity.id
_entity.type
_entity.pdbx_description
1 polymer ?
#
loop_
_entity_poly.entity_id
_entity_poly.type
_entity_poly.pdbx_seq_one_letter_code
_entity_poly.pdbx_strand_id
1 'polypeptide(L)'
;MRRDGGILLRQVRHELVSLRRNPVTLILSIGFPLLFFILIAALVGNKTMDSRNGIRLAQFLAPAFASFGVVMATFSFLAFGFAVARSAGVLKRQNGTPLQPWALLGGRMGAALILGVTATVLVIATGVVFYDVQLFARTLPAVIVTLVLSAATFSALGLAAAVLLPTPQATLAVTNGIVIPLSFFSDIFMFSGSPPAWMSTLGWVFPLKHLVNLFGDALNPRLTGNGFQLDHLAAILAWGVAGALVAAWGLRRERDRATSTSRRPHRRTPAADATPRRTTSPSALALVGGQIGHANTVLWRDSSSVFFAVVFPVLLVAIIPTVNGGGDVVMSSGQMLGAFFAATMAVYGAAVTAYVNMPQGLAEARELGVLKRVHGSPLPTLAMLVGRVAAALVVALLTLAAIYTLAGFMYGVGIPPAWPAMLLTFVAATICFAVLGLAVMSLIRSAEAVIGVALGTLLPLCFISDVFVNGATFPPWLDHISWFFPLRHATGAMTTAASTNVVGSGLSWDHLGALLAWTLAGLIVVAWRFSWVNLESGRRRRSAKPGVAPLAQGRAAG
;
A
#
# COMPACT_ATOMS: atom_id res chain seq x y z
N MET A 1 14.67 -35.22 -14.17
CA MET A 1 15.52 -34.18 -13.52
C MET A 1 15.95 -33.05 -14.45
N ARG A 2 16.76 -33.25 -15.52
CA ARG A 2 17.20 -32.13 -16.39
C ARG A 2 16.06 -31.42 -17.14
N ARG A 3 15.01 -32.14 -17.55
CA ARG A 3 13.82 -31.55 -18.21
C ARG A 3 12.92 -30.78 -17.23
N ASP A 4 12.78 -31.27 -15.99
CA ASP A 4 11.92 -30.69 -14.97
C ASP A 4 12.45 -29.35 -14.44
N GLY A 5 13.77 -29.27 -14.21
CA GLY A 5 14.42 -28.00 -13.83
C GLY A 5 14.30 -26.92 -14.91
N GLY A 6 14.34 -27.32 -16.18
CA GLY A 6 14.14 -26.40 -17.31
C GLY A 6 12.72 -25.81 -17.35
N ILE A 7 11.70 -26.57 -16.95
CA ILE A 7 10.32 -26.10 -16.87
C ILE A 7 10.17 -25.08 -15.73
N LEU A 8 10.71 -25.39 -14.55
CA LEU A 8 10.68 -24.48 -13.41
C LEU A 8 11.35 -23.14 -13.75
N LEU A 9 12.56 -23.16 -14.33
CA LEU A 9 13.28 -21.94 -14.68
C LEU A 9 12.50 -21.08 -15.71
N ARG A 10 11.85 -21.72 -16.68
CA ARG A 10 10.97 -21.02 -17.63
C ARG A 10 9.77 -20.38 -16.94
N GLN A 11 9.18 -21.06 -15.95
CA GLN A 11 8.09 -20.48 -15.17
C GLN A 11 8.57 -19.30 -14.31
N VAL A 12 9.72 -19.43 -13.63
CA VAL A 12 10.33 -18.31 -12.88
C VAL A 12 10.56 -17.11 -13.81
N ARG A 13 11.12 -17.34 -15.00
CA ARG A 13 11.33 -16.28 -15.99
C ARG A 13 10.02 -15.63 -16.43
N HIS A 14 8.97 -16.43 -16.65
CA HIS A 14 7.65 -15.91 -17.01
C HIS A 14 7.08 -15.00 -15.93
N GLU A 15 7.13 -15.44 -14.66
CA GLU A 15 6.65 -14.66 -13.53
C GLU A 15 7.46 -13.37 -13.34
N LEU A 16 8.80 -13.41 -13.48
CA LEU A 16 9.64 -12.20 -13.45
C LEU A 16 9.30 -11.20 -14.57
N VAL A 17 9.01 -11.69 -15.78
CA VAL A 17 8.58 -10.82 -16.89
C VAL A 17 7.23 -10.19 -16.60
N SER A 18 6.31 -10.93 -15.97
CA SER A 18 5.01 -10.42 -15.52
C SER A 18 5.20 -9.32 -14.46
N LEU A 19 6.01 -9.58 -13.44
CA LEU A 19 6.31 -8.63 -12.36
C LEU A 19 6.99 -7.36 -12.87
N ARG A 20 7.93 -7.47 -13.82
CA ARG A 20 8.57 -6.30 -14.45
C ARG A 20 7.57 -5.41 -15.20
N ARG A 21 6.46 -5.96 -15.67
CA ARG A 21 5.39 -5.20 -16.33
C ARG A 21 4.42 -4.56 -15.33
N ASN A 22 4.50 -4.90 -14.04
CA ASN A 22 3.76 -4.27 -12.97
C ASN A 22 4.70 -3.38 -12.13
N PRO A 23 4.89 -2.10 -12.52
CA PRO A 23 5.83 -1.21 -11.83
C PRO A 23 5.45 -0.98 -10.37
N VAL A 24 4.16 -1.06 -10.02
CA VAL A 24 3.66 -0.86 -8.66
C VAL A 24 4.24 -1.91 -7.72
N THR A 25 4.20 -3.19 -8.11
CA THR A 25 4.78 -4.27 -7.31
C THR A 25 6.28 -4.10 -7.13
N LEU A 26 7.01 -3.65 -8.15
CA LEU A 26 8.45 -3.42 -8.03
C LEU A 26 8.78 -2.24 -7.10
N ILE A 27 8.07 -1.12 -7.25
CA ILE A 27 8.25 0.07 -6.40
C ILE A 27 7.99 -0.28 -4.93
N LEU A 28 6.93 -1.02 -4.64
CA LEU A 28 6.60 -1.34 -3.25
C LEU A 28 7.40 -2.51 -2.65
N SER A 29 7.88 -3.47 -3.46
CA SER A 29 8.66 -4.60 -2.95
C SER A 29 10.15 -4.28 -2.78
N ILE A 30 10.73 -3.51 -3.71
CA ILE A 30 12.15 -3.17 -3.73
C ILE A 30 12.35 -1.72 -3.31
N GLY A 31 11.59 -0.81 -3.91
CA GLY A 31 11.76 0.63 -3.70
C GLY A 31 11.44 1.07 -2.28
N PHE A 32 10.39 0.52 -1.65
CA PHE A 32 9.99 0.89 -0.30
C PHE A 32 11.06 0.56 0.77
N PRO A 33 11.53 -0.70 0.93
CA PRO A 33 12.57 -0.99 1.92
C PRO A 33 13.86 -0.19 1.67
N LEU A 34 14.23 -0.02 0.39
CA LEU A 34 15.41 0.74 0.00
C LEU A 34 15.27 2.23 0.35
N LEU A 35 14.14 2.84 0.02
CA LEU A 35 13.84 4.24 0.31
C LEU A 35 13.85 4.48 1.81
N PHE A 36 13.20 3.61 2.59
CA PHE A 36 13.19 3.71 4.06
C PHE A 36 14.60 3.60 4.63
N PHE A 37 15.39 2.63 4.17
CA PHE A 37 16.78 2.50 4.62
C PHE A 37 17.59 3.77 4.34
N ILE A 38 17.57 4.26 3.10
CA ILE A 38 18.32 5.47 2.69
C ILE A 38 17.89 6.66 3.53
N LEU A 39 16.58 6.88 3.62
CA LEU A 39 16.08 8.05 4.30
C LEU A 39 16.43 8.02 5.79
N ILE A 40 16.18 6.91 6.49
CA ILE A 40 16.43 6.84 7.93
C ILE A 40 17.94 6.91 8.21
N ALA A 41 18.77 6.22 7.42
CA ALA A 41 20.22 6.27 7.57
C ALA A 41 20.79 7.67 7.28
N ALA A 42 20.24 8.37 6.28
CA ALA A 42 20.57 9.79 6.03
C ALA A 42 20.10 10.68 7.18
N LEU A 43 18.93 10.38 7.75
CA LEU A 43 18.25 11.27 8.67
C LEU A 43 18.78 11.23 10.10
N VAL A 44 18.90 10.02 10.67
CA VAL A 44 19.47 9.84 12.01
C VAL A 44 20.99 10.15 11.99
N GLY A 45 21.58 10.12 10.79
CA GLY A 45 23.00 10.21 10.56
C GLY A 45 23.66 8.87 10.88
N ASN A 46 24.73 8.54 10.15
CA ASN A 46 25.50 7.32 10.36
C ASN A 46 26.42 7.41 11.59
N LYS A 47 25.91 7.99 12.68
CA LYS A 47 26.65 8.17 13.93
C LYS A 47 26.75 6.81 14.64
N THR A 48 27.83 6.63 15.38
CA THR A 48 27.98 5.47 16.28
C THR A 48 26.94 5.60 17.39
N MET A 49 26.00 4.66 17.48
CA MET A 49 24.86 4.74 18.40
C MET A 49 25.25 4.62 19.88
N ASP A 50 26.48 4.19 20.18
CA ASP A 50 26.93 3.97 21.55
C ASP A 50 28.44 4.15 21.67
N SER A 51 28.88 5.10 22.50
CA SER A 51 30.31 5.41 22.76
C SER A 51 31.07 4.24 23.41
N ARG A 52 30.37 3.22 23.92
CA ARG A 52 30.99 1.96 24.41
C ARG A 52 31.15 0.90 23.32
N ASN A 53 30.35 0.95 22.23
CA ASN A 53 30.29 -0.15 21.27
C ASN A 53 30.79 0.16 19.84
N GLY A 54 30.82 1.42 19.41
CA GLY A 54 31.44 1.83 18.14
C GLY A 54 30.76 1.29 16.86
N ILE A 55 29.57 0.68 16.97
CA ILE A 55 28.83 0.16 15.81
C ILE A 55 27.95 1.27 15.23
N ARG A 56 27.98 1.42 13.91
CA ARG A 56 27.22 2.43 13.16
C ARG A 56 25.75 2.03 13.05
N LEU A 57 24.85 3.00 13.10
CA LEU A 57 23.41 2.76 12.95
C LEU A 57 23.06 2.02 11.64
N ALA A 58 23.70 2.38 10.53
CA ALA A 58 23.44 1.73 9.25
C ALA A 58 23.71 0.21 9.29
N GLN A 59 24.63 -0.24 10.15
CA GLN A 59 24.94 -1.66 10.36
C GLN A 59 23.74 -2.44 10.95
N PHE A 60 22.87 -1.76 11.71
CA PHE A 60 21.64 -2.33 12.29
C PHE A 60 20.42 -2.14 11.38
N LEU A 61 20.31 -0.98 10.69
CA LEU A 61 19.17 -0.71 9.81
C LEU A 61 19.19 -1.53 8.51
N ALA A 62 20.37 -1.74 7.91
CA ALA A 62 20.50 -2.49 6.68
C ALA A 62 19.92 -3.92 6.76
N PRO A 63 20.24 -4.75 7.79
CA PRO A 63 19.65 -6.08 7.92
C PRO A 63 18.15 -6.05 8.21
N ALA A 64 17.65 -5.07 8.96
CA ALA A 64 16.23 -4.91 9.25
C ALA A 64 15.42 -4.63 7.98
N PHE A 65 15.85 -3.65 7.17
CA PHE A 65 15.17 -3.33 5.90
C PHE A 65 15.37 -4.37 4.81
N ALA A 66 16.51 -5.07 4.81
CA ALA A 66 16.71 -6.25 3.96
C ALA A 66 15.69 -7.35 4.30
N SER A 67 15.47 -7.62 5.59
CA SER A 67 14.48 -8.59 6.08
C SER A 67 13.06 -8.18 5.68
N PHE A 68 12.73 -6.90 5.85
CA PHE A 68 11.45 -6.34 5.42
C PHE A 68 11.21 -6.55 3.91
N GLY A 69 12.23 -6.28 3.07
CA GLY A 69 12.15 -6.51 1.62
C GLY A 69 11.91 -7.98 1.26
N VAL A 70 12.58 -8.91 1.92
CA VAL A 70 12.36 -10.36 1.73
C VAL A 70 10.92 -10.74 2.06
N VAL A 71 10.40 -10.30 3.22
CA VAL A 71 9.04 -10.62 3.65
C VAL A 71 8.00 -9.99 2.73
N MET A 72 8.15 -8.72 2.35
CA MET A 72 7.21 -8.09 1.42
C MET A 72 7.14 -8.84 0.08
N ALA A 73 8.29 -9.25 -0.48
CA ALA A 73 8.35 -9.98 -1.73
C ALA A 73 7.75 -11.40 -1.61
N THR A 74 8.13 -12.14 -0.57
CA THR A 74 7.84 -13.58 -0.44
C THR A 74 6.53 -13.88 0.29
N PHE A 75 6.05 -13.00 1.16
CA PHE A 75 4.76 -13.14 1.85
C PHE A 75 3.68 -12.30 1.15
N SER A 76 3.71 -10.97 1.27
CA SER A 76 2.60 -10.10 0.86
C SER A 76 2.37 -10.08 -0.65
N PHE A 77 3.41 -9.81 -1.45
CA PHE A 77 3.26 -9.69 -2.91
C PHE A 77 3.08 -11.04 -3.59
N LEU A 78 3.71 -12.11 -3.11
CA LEU A 78 3.44 -13.47 -3.57
C LEU A 78 1.96 -13.83 -3.33
N ALA A 79 1.46 -13.61 -2.10
CA ALA A 79 0.08 -13.91 -1.74
C ALA A 79 -0.91 -13.13 -2.61
N PHE A 80 -0.69 -11.83 -2.76
CA PHE A 80 -1.50 -10.96 -3.61
C PHE A 80 -1.48 -11.41 -5.08
N GLY A 81 -0.30 -11.63 -5.65
CA GLY A 81 -0.14 -12.08 -7.03
C GLY A 81 -0.81 -13.43 -7.28
N PHE A 82 -0.72 -14.36 -6.32
CA PHE A 82 -1.44 -15.62 -6.37
C PHE A 82 -2.96 -15.42 -6.35
N ALA A 83 -3.47 -14.57 -5.45
CA ALA A 83 -4.89 -14.28 -5.34
C ALA A 83 -5.44 -13.61 -6.62
N VAL A 84 -4.68 -12.70 -7.24
CA VAL A 84 -5.01 -12.10 -8.55
C VAL A 84 -5.06 -13.15 -9.65
N ALA A 85 -4.03 -14.02 -9.72
CA ALA A 85 -4.01 -15.10 -10.71
C ALA A 85 -5.20 -16.07 -10.53
N ARG A 86 -5.62 -16.30 -9.29
CA ARG A 86 -6.80 -17.10 -8.93
C ARG A 86 -8.09 -16.42 -9.39
N SER A 87 -8.30 -15.14 -9.04
CA SER A 87 -9.53 -14.40 -9.37
C SER A 87 -9.71 -14.16 -10.87
N ALA A 88 -8.61 -13.96 -11.62
CA ALA A 88 -8.62 -13.79 -13.07
C ALA A 88 -8.73 -15.13 -13.84
N GLY A 89 -8.86 -16.25 -13.13
CA GLY A 89 -8.93 -17.60 -13.72
C GLY A 89 -7.65 -18.03 -14.44
N VAL A 90 -6.53 -17.33 -14.24
CA VAL A 90 -5.22 -17.69 -14.82
C VAL A 90 -4.80 -19.06 -14.32
N LEU A 91 -4.94 -19.32 -13.02
CA LEU A 91 -4.61 -20.63 -12.44
C LEU A 91 -5.46 -21.76 -13.03
N LYS A 92 -6.75 -21.50 -13.28
CA LYS A 92 -7.64 -22.48 -13.92
C LYS A 92 -7.20 -22.82 -15.35
N ARG A 93 -6.78 -21.81 -16.12
CA ARG A 93 -6.25 -22.02 -17.48
C ARG A 93 -4.91 -22.75 -17.47
N GLN A 94 -4.02 -22.38 -16.54
CA GLN A 94 -2.71 -23.04 -16.37
C GLN A 94 -2.85 -24.51 -15.96
N ASN A 95 -3.81 -24.82 -15.08
CA ASN A 95 -4.09 -26.20 -14.66
C ASN A 95 -4.69 -27.09 -15.78
N GLY A 96 -5.19 -26.49 -16.86
CA GLY A 96 -5.63 -27.24 -18.06
C GLY A 96 -4.50 -27.60 -19.03
N THR A 97 -3.27 -27.15 -18.76
CA THR A 97 -2.08 -27.46 -19.56
C THR A 97 -1.31 -28.63 -18.95
N PRO A 98 -0.38 -29.28 -19.69
CA PRO A 98 0.49 -30.32 -19.12
C PRO A 98 1.50 -29.82 -18.08
N LEU A 99 1.46 -28.54 -17.68
CA LEU A 99 2.29 -27.99 -16.62
C LEU A 99 1.89 -28.57 -15.26
N GLN A 100 2.87 -29.14 -14.57
CA GLN A 100 2.68 -29.69 -13.24
C GLN A 100 2.43 -28.57 -12.20
N PRO A 101 1.53 -28.75 -11.22
CA PRO A 101 1.23 -27.75 -10.20
C PRO A 101 2.45 -27.28 -9.39
N TRP A 102 3.40 -28.19 -9.13
CA TRP A 102 4.63 -27.85 -8.41
C TRP A 102 5.50 -26.84 -9.17
N ALA A 103 5.49 -26.90 -10.51
CA ALA A 103 6.24 -25.95 -11.34
C ALA A 103 5.57 -24.57 -11.37
N LEU A 104 4.23 -24.52 -11.34
CA LEU A 104 3.46 -23.27 -11.26
C LEU A 104 3.65 -22.54 -9.92
N LEU A 105 3.64 -23.29 -8.81
CA LEU A 105 3.88 -22.75 -7.48
C LEU A 105 5.36 -22.41 -7.29
N GLY A 106 6.25 -23.34 -7.62
CA GLY A 106 7.70 -23.14 -7.53
C GLY A 106 8.18 -21.97 -8.39
N GLY A 107 7.56 -21.73 -9.55
CA GLY A 107 7.89 -20.59 -10.40
C GLY A 107 7.56 -19.24 -9.76
N ARG A 108 6.42 -19.14 -9.08
CA ARG A 108 6.02 -17.92 -8.33
C ARG A 108 6.89 -17.72 -7.10
N MET A 109 7.13 -18.78 -6.33
CA MET A 109 8.03 -18.73 -5.17
C MET A 109 9.45 -18.37 -5.58
N GLY A 110 9.95 -18.92 -6.69
CA GLY A 110 11.27 -18.59 -7.23
C GLY A 110 11.38 -17.14 -7.71
N ALA A 111 10.35 -16.60 -8.36
CA ALA A 111 10.32 -15.19 -8.74
C ALA A 111 10.26 -14.26 -7.52
N ALA A 112 9.48 -14.62 -6.50
CA ALA A 112 9.42 -13.87 -5.24
C ALA A 112 10.73 -13.92 -4.46
N LEU A 113 11.42 -15.08 -4.43
CA LEU A 113 12.77 -15.22 -3.88
C LEU A 113 13.75 -14.29 -4.60
N ILE A 114 13.73 -14.25 -5.93
CA ILE A 114 14.61 -13.37 -6.72
C ILE A 114 14.31 -11.89 -6.41
N LEU A 115 13.05 -11.50 -6.27
CA LEU A 115 12.69 -10.14 -5.83
C LEU A 115 13.20 -9.83 -4.42
N GLY A 116 13.04 -10.76 -3.47
CA GLY A 116 13.54 -10.62 -2.10
C GLY A 116 15.06 -10.48 -2.06
N VAL A 117 15.79 -11.34 -2.78
CA VAL A 117 17.25 -11.24 -2.97
C VAL A 117 17.63 -9.89 -3.55
N THR A 118 16.92 -9.43 -4.58
CA THR A 118 17.20 -8.15 -5.23
C THR A 118 17.02 -7.00 -4.24
N ALA A 119 15.94 -6.99 -3.46
CA ALA A 119 15.71 -5.99 -2.42
C ALA A 119 16.83 -6.02 -1.35
N THR A 120 17.20 -7.21 -0.84
CA THR A 120 18.29 -7.38 0.11
C THR A 120 19.61 -6.86 -0.45
N VAL A 121 19.99 -7.30 -1.65
CA VAL A 121 21.25 -6.87 -2.30
C VAL A 121 21.28 -5.36 -2.48
N LEU A 122 20.18 -4.73 -2.90
CA LEU A 122 20.13 -3.28 -3.08
C LEU A 122 20.22 -2.50 -1.75
N VAL A 123 19.55 -2.97 -0.70
CA VAL A 123 19.64 -2.36 0.64
C VAL A 123 21.06 -2.48 1.18
N ILE A 124 21.64 -3.70 1.14
CA ILE A 124 22.99 -3.95 1.63
C ILE A 124 24.04 -3.19 0.80
N ALA A 125 23.96 -3.22 -0.53
CA ALA A 125 24.90 -2.51 -1.40
C ALA A 125 24.87 -1.00 -1.15
N THR A 126 23.68 -0.42 -0.99
CA THR A 126 23.54 0.99 -0.60
C THR A 126 24.18 1.26 0.76
N GLY A 127 23.98 0.36 1.72
CA GLY A 127 24.61 0.45 3.03
C GLY A 127 26.14 0.43 2.96
N VAL A 128 26.71 -0.45 2.15
CA VAL A 128 28.18 -0.55 1.96
C VAL A 128 28.72 0.71 1.29
N VAL A 129 28.10 1.14 0.18
CA VAL A 129 28.63 2.22 -0.68
C VAL A 129 28.49 3.60 -0.02
N PHE A 130 27.35 3.88 0.62
CA PHE A 130 27.04 5.22 1.13
C PHE A 130 27.17 5.34 2.65
N TYR A 131 27.11 4.23 3.38
CA TYR A 131 27.06 4.22 4.84
C TYR A 131 28.11 3.29 5.48
N ASP A 132 29.08 2.79 4.71
CA ASP A 132 30.24 2.04 5.22
C ASP A 132 29.83 0.81 6.04
N VAL A 133 28.73 0.17 5.66
CA VAL A 133 28.27 -1.10 6.26
C VAL A 133 29.31 -2.17 5.96
N GLN A 134 29.78 -2.86 7.00
CA GLN A 134 30.79 -3.90 6.88
C GLN A 134 30.14 -5.25 6.58
N LEU A 135 30.72 -6.00 5.64
CA LEU A 135 30.32 -7.37 5.33
C LEU A 135 31.39 -8.34 5.81
N PHE A 136 30.97 -9.48 6.35
CA PHE A 136 31.86 -10.48 6.89
C PHE A 136 31.75 -11.78 6.08
N ALA A 137 32.83 -12.16 5.39
CA ALA A 137 32.84 -13.37 4.57
C ALA A 137 32.48 -14.64 5.35
N ARG A 138 32.82 -14.69 6.65
CA ARG A 138 32.52 -15.79 7.57
C ARG A 138 31.03 -16.04 7.78
N THR A 139 30.18 -15.01 7.69
CA THR A 139 28.73 -15.11 7.92
C THR A 139 27.93 -15.20 6.62
N LEU A 140 28.55 -14.98 5.45
CA LEU A 140 27.87 -15.06 4.15
C LEU A 140 27.13 -16.39 3.92
N PRO A 141 27.69 -17.57 4.26
CA PRO A 141 26.94 -18.81 4.12
C PRO A 141 25.66 -18.83 4.98
N ALA A 142 25.72 -18.32 6.21
CA ALA A 142 24.57 -18.23 7.10
C ALA A 142 23.50 -17.26 6.56
N VAL A 143 23.90 -16.12 5.96
CA VAL A 143 22.97 -15.19 5.29
C VAL A 143 22.26 -15.87 4.14
N ILE A 144 22.98 -16.61 3.29
CA ILE A 144 22.40 -17.30 2.12
C ILE A 144 21.39 -18.36 2.57
N VAL A 145 21.76 -19.21 3.53
CA VAL A 145 20.87 -20.26 4.06
C VAL A 145 19.64 -19.63 4.71
N THR A 146 19.82 -18.59 5.53
CA THR A 146 18.72 -17.88 6.17
C THR A 146 17.78 -17.27 5.14
N LEU A 147 18.32 -16.59 4.12
CA LEU A 147 17.51 -15.95 3.09
C LEU A 147 16.68 -16.97 2.30
N VAL A 148 17.26 -18.12 1.92
CA VAL A 148 16.54 -19.18 1.21
C VAL A 148 15.46 -19.81 2.09
N LEU A 149 15.80 -20.13 3.35
CA LEU A 149 14.86 -20.72 4.30
C LEU A 149 13.70 -19.77 4.60
N SER A 150 14.00 -18.52 4.93
CA SER A 150 12.98 -17.50 5.21
C SER A 150 12.12 -17.23 3.99
N ALA A 151 12.69 -17.11 2.79
CA ALA A 151 11.91 -16.94 1.57
C ALA A 151 10.95 -18.12 1.34
N ALA A 152 11.39 -19.36 1.60
CA ALA A 152 10.53 -20.54 1.52
C ALA A 152 9.42 -20.50 2.58
N THR A 153 9.75 -20.19 3.83
CA THR A 153 8.81 -20.06 4.94
C THR A 153 7.75 -18.99 4.68
N PHE A 154 8.17 -17.76 4.36
CA PHE A 154 7.26 -16.66 4.08
C PHE A 154 6.44 -16.88 2.81
N SER A 155 6.99 -17.56 1.80
CA SER A 155 6.22 -18.00 0.64
C SER A 155 5.12 -19.00 1.00
N ALA A 156 5.41 -19.97 1.87
CA ALA A 156 4.42 -20.93 2.33
C ALA A 156 3.31 -20.25 3.14
N LEU A 157 3.67 -19.32 4.04
CA LEU A 157 2.71 -18.50 4.79
C LEU A 157 1.88 -17.60 3.87
N GLY A 158 2.49 -17.01 2.84
CA GLY A 158 1.81 -16.14 1.89
C GLY A 158 0.80 -16.91 1.06
N LEU A 159 1.16 -18.10 0.58
CA LEU A 159 0.24 -19.00 -0.10
C LEU A 159 -0.89 -19.47 0.84
N ALA A 160 -0.60 -19.78 2.10
CA ALA A 160 -1.62 -20.11 3.09
C ALA A 160 -2.63 -18.97 3.25
N ALA A 161 -2.16 -17.73 3.41
CA ALA A 161 -3.03 -16.56 3.49
C ALA A 161 -3.87 -16.37 2.21
N ALA A 162 -3.27 -16.51 1.03
CA ALA A 162 -3.97 -16.32 -0.25
C ALA A 162 -5.06 -17.36 -0.52
N VAL A 163 -4.93 -18.57 0.02
CA VAL A 163 -5.93 -19.64 -0.11
C VAL A 163 -7.06 -19.48 0.92
N LEU A 164 -6.76 -18.95 2.11
CA LEU A 164 -7.77 -18.67 3.13
C LEU A 164 -8.63 -17.45 2.81
N LEU A 165 -8.09 -16.49 2.05
CA LEU A 165 -8.74 -15.22 1.80
C LEU A 165 -9.54 -15.19 0.48
N PRO A 166 -10.75 -14.58 0.49
CA PRO A 166 -11.67 -14.69 -0.63
C PRO A 166 -11.27 -13.84 -1.83
N THR A 167 -10.67 -12.66 -1.62
CA THR A 167 -10.38 -11.69 -2.67
C THR A 167 -8.90 -11.27 -2.67
N PRO A 168 -8.35 -10.82 -3.81
CA PRO A 168 -7.01 -10.24 -3.87
C PRO A 168 -6.84 -9.05 -2.92
N GLN A 169 -7.85 -8.18 -2.84
CA GLN A 169 -7.84 -7.00 -1.98
C GLN A 169 -7.79 -7.39 -0.50
N ALA A 170 -8.58 -8.39 -0.07
CA ALA A 170 -8.50 -8.92 1.28
C ALA A 170 -7.12 -9.55 1.55
N THR A 171 -6.55 -10.23 0.55
CA THR A 171 -5.20 -10.81 0.65
C THR A 171 -4.14 -9.73 0.90
N LEU A 172 -4.18 -8.64 0.14
CA LEU A 172 -3.25 -7.53 0.32
C LEU A 172 -3.44 -6.83 1.68
N ALA A 173 -4.69 -6.57 2.07
CA ALA A 173 -5.04 -5.92 3.34
C ALA A 173 -4.56 -6.72 4.55
N VAL A 174 -4.87 -8.03 4.58
CA VAL A 174 -4.55 -8.89 5.72
C VAL A 174 -3.04 -9.16 5.79
N THR A 175 -2.38 -9.43 4.66
CA THR A 175 -0.93 -9.69 4.68
C THR A 175 -0.15 -8.46 5.14
N ASN A 176 -0.46 -7.28 4.62
CA ASN A 176 0.19 -6.05 5.09
C ASN A 176 -0.25 -5.66 6.51
N GLY A 177 -1.50 -5.91 6.87
CA GLY A 177 -2.01 -5.75 8.24
C GLY A 177 -1.36 -6.68 9.26
N ILE A 178 -0.75 -7.79 8.83
CA ILE A 178 0.09 -8.65 9.66
C ILE A 178 1.53 -8.13 9.67
N VAL A 179 2.11 -7.89 8.49
CA VAL A 179 3.54 -7.53 8.35
C VAL A 179 3.86 -6.20 9.05
N ILE A 180 3.02 -5.18 8.88
CA ILE A 180 3.31 -3.83 9.38
C ILE A 180 3.41 -3.82 10.91
N PRO A 181 2.39 -4.28 11.69
CA PRO A 181 2.52 -4.34 13.13
C PRO A 181 3.67 -5.26 13.54
N LEU A 182 3.79 -6.43 12.89
CA LEU A 182 4.84 -7.40 13.18
C LEU A 182 6.26 -6.82 13.00
N SER A 183 6.42 -5.87 12.08
CA SER A 183 7.69 -5.18 11.85
C SER A 183 8.08 -4.30 13.04
N PHE A 184 7.11 -3.71 13.77
CA PHE A 184 7.38 -3.01 15.03
C PHE A 184 7.73 -3.98 16.16
N PHE A 185 7.00 -5.10 16.29
CA PHE A 185 7.33 -6.16 17.26
C PHE A 185 8.71 -6.80 17.01
N SER A 186 9.18 -6.78 15.77
CA SER A 186 10.44 -7.38 15.29
C SER A 186 11.58 -6.38 15.14
N ASP A 187 11.49 -5.23 15.80
CA ASP A 187 12.54 -4.20 15.91
C ASP A 187 12.96 -3.53 14.57
N ILE A 188 12.17 -3.65 13.49
CA ILE A 188 12.53 -3.11 12.16
C ILE A 188 12.41 -1.58 12.12
N PHE A 189 11.35 -1.03 12.73
CA PHE A 189 11.04 0.41 12.71
C PHE A 189 11.40 1.12 14.02
N MET A 190 12.47 0.66 14.69
CA MET A 190 12.89 1.18 16.00
C MET A 190 14.12 2.07 15.85
N PHE A 191 14.03 3.33 16.27
CA PHE A 191 15.05 4.35 15.98
C PHE A 191 15.78 4.90 17.22
N SER A 192 15.21 4.74 18.42
CA SER A 192 15.80 5.29 19.66
C SER A 192 15.16 4.82 20.96
N GLY A 193 13.95 4.25 20.94
CA GLY A 193 13.27 3.70 22.12
C GLY A 193 13.45 2.18 22.27
N SER A 194 13.36 1.67 23.50
CA SER A 194 13.19 0.24 23.77
C SER A 194 11.68 -0.08 23.77
N PRO A 195 11.22 -1.14 23.08
CA PRO A 195 9.81 -1.43 23.05
C PRO A 195 9.38 -1.93 24.44
N PRO A 196 8.10 -1.75 24.83
CA PRO A 196 7.59 -2.36 26.05
C PRO A 196 7.89 -3.86 26.09
N ALA A 197 8.22 -4.41 27.26
CA ALA A 197 8.65 -5.81 27.39
C ALA A 197 7.66 -6.80 26.75
N TRP A 198 6.36 -6.58 26.94
CA TRP A 198 5.30 -7.41 26.35
C TRP A 198 5.35 -7.44 24.81
N MET A 199 5.71 -6.32 24.19
CA MET A 199 5.81 -6.18 22.74
C MET A 199 7.00 -6.98 22.21
N SER A 200 8.16 -6.87 22.87
CA SER A 200 9.34 -7.65 22.49
C SER A 200 9.10 -9.15 22.67
N THR A 201 8.49 -9.57 23.78
CA THR A 201 8.16 -10.98 24.05
C THR A 201 7.23 -11.58 23.00
N LEU A 202 6.20 -10.85 22.57
CA LEU A 202 5.31 -11.30 21.50
C LEU A 202 6.04 -11.42 20.16
N GLY A 203 7.01 -10.54 19.88
CA GLY A 203 7.81 -10.60 18.66
C GLY A 203 8.54 -11.93 18.47
N TRP A 204 9.02 -12.54 19.57
CA TRP A 204 9.74 -13.82 19.55
C TRP A 204 8.88 -15.03 19.18
N VAL A 205 7.56 -14.90 19.13
CA VAL A 205 6.68 -15.98 18.67
C VAL A 205 6.74 -16.13 17.14
N PHE A 206 7.07 -15.05 16.43
CA PHE A 206 6.88 -14.95 14.99
C PHE A 206 8.21 -15.06 14.21
N PRO A 207 8.17 -15.58 12.97
CA PRO A 207 9.39 -15.83 12.19
C PRO A 207 10.10 -14.54 11.75
N LEU A 208 9.42 -13.38 11.77
CA LEU A 208 10.01 -12.10 11.37
C LEU A 208 11.09 -11.65 12.34
N LYS A 209 10.89 -11.77 13.65
CA LYS A 209 11.90 -11.38 14.65
C LYS A 209 13.17 -12.23 14.55
N HIS A 210 13.00 -13.54 14.38
CA HIS A 210 14.12 -14.46 14.14
C HIS A 210 14.90 -14.13 12.86
N LEU A 211 14.21 -13.77 11.77
CA LEU A 211 14.87 -13.35 10.53
C LEU A 211 15.69 -12.06 10.74
N VAL A 212 15.09 -11.04 11.37
CA VAL A 212 15.76 -9.76 11.63
C VAL A 212 17.02 -9.97 12.48
N ASN A 213 16.94 -10.78 13.53
CA ASN A 213 18.08 -11.08 14.39
C ASN A 213 19.18 -11.87 13.67
N LEU A 214 18.84 -12.89 12.87
CA LEU A 214 19.82 -13.63 12.06
C LEU A 214 20.56 -12.71 11.07
N PHE A 215 19.85 -11.80 10.41
CA PHE A 215 20.48 -10.83 9.50
C PHE A 215 21.30 -9.79 10.28
N GLY A 216 20.80 -9.33 11.42
CA GLY A 216 21.51 -8.41 12.31
C GLY A 216 22.83 -8.97 12.82
N ASP A 217 22.81 -10.21 13.31
CA ASP A 217 24.00 -10.90 13.82
C ASP A 217 24.98 -11.26 12.71
N ALA A 218 24.51 -11.61 11.52
CA ALA A 218 25.37 -11.84 10.37
C ALA A 218 26.18 -10.59 9.97
N LEU A 219 25.62 -9.40 10.22
CA LEU A 219 26.27 -8.12 10.01
C LEU A 219 26.90 -7.55 11.28
N ASN A 220 26.92 -8.27 12.39
CA ASN A 220 27.51 -7.79 13.63
C ASN A 220 29.05 -7.95 13.60
N PRO A 221 29.84 -6.85 13.68
CA PRO A 221 31.31 -6.94 13.65
C PRO A 221 31.92 -7.78 14.77
N ARG A 222 31.21 -7.89 15.89
CA ARG A 222 31.67 -8.57 17.10
C ARG A 222 31.36 -10.07 17.11
N LEU A 223 30.55 -10.55 16.17
CA LEU A 223 30.22 -11.96 16.12
C LEU A 223 31.45 -12.76 15.66
N THR A 224 32.03 -13.54 16.56
CA THR A 224 33.21 -14.38 16.29
C THR A 224 32.86 -15.71 15.59
N GLY A 225 31.60 -16.14 15.65
CA GLY A 225 31.11 -17.38 15.03
C GLY A 225 30.83 -17.29 13.52
N ASN A 226 30.30 -18.39 12.97
CA ASN A 226 29.96 -18.54 11.56
C ASN A 226 28.57 -17.96 11.17
N GLY A 227 27.86 -17.34 12.13
CA GLY A 227 26.53 -16.76 11.90
C GLY A 227 25.35 -17.73 11.98
N PHE A 228 25.58 -19.04 12.16
CA PHE A 228 24.48 -20.00 12.28
C PHE A 228 23.91 -20.02 13.70
N GLN A 229 22.63 -19.70 13.82
CA GLN A 229 21.85 -19.83 15.06
C GLN A 229 20.70 -20.81 14.81
N LEU A 230 20.89 -22.05 15.28
CA LEU A 230 20.00 -23.17 14.95
C LEU A 230 18.61 -23.01 15.57
N ASP A 231 18.50 -22.32 16.71
CA ASP A 231 17.26 -22.00 17.40
C ASP A 231 16.38 -21.08 16.54
N HIS A 232 16.94 -20.01 15.97
CA HIS A 232 16.22 -19.09 15.09
C HIS A 232 15.84 -19.76 13.77
N LEU A 233 16.75 -20.56 13.18
CA LEU A 233 16.48 -21.32 11.97
C LEU A 233 15.38 -22.38 12.19
N ALA A 234 15.38 -23.05 13.35
CA ALA A 234 14.35 -24.01 13.72
C ALA A 234 12.98 -23.34 13.88
N ALA A 235 12.91 -22.16 14.50
CA ALA A 235 11.66 -21.41 14.62
C ALA A 235 11.10 -20.99 13.26
N ILE A 236 11.95 -20.48 12.36
CA ILE A 236 11.56 -20.12 10.99
C ILE A 236 11.11 -21.36 10.21
N LEU A 237 11.80 -22.49 10.36
CA LEU A 237 11.42 -23.74 9.72
C LEU A 237 10.08 -24.26 10.24
N ALA A 238 9.82 -24.20 11.55
CA ALA A 238 8.57 -24.62 12.15
C ALA A 238 7.38 -23.84 11.58
N TRP A 239 7.50 -22.52 11.47
CA TRP A 239 6.52 -21.67 10.80
C TRP A 239 6.38 -21.98 9.30
N GLY A 240 7.48 -22.32 8.63
CA GLY A 240 7.46 -22.73 7.23
C GLY A 240 6.69 -24.03 7.01
N VAL A 241 6.89 -25.02 7.89
CA VAL A 241 6.13 -26.28 7.88
C VAL A 241 4.66 -26.02 8.17
N ALA A 242 4.34 -25.22 9.20
CA ALA A 242 2.95 -24.86 9.51
C ALA A 242 2.26 -24.16 8.34
N GLY A 243 2.91 -23.16 7.73
CA GLY A 243 2.40 -22.48 6.53
C GLY A 243 2.19 -23.42 5.35
N ALA A 244 3.15 -24.32 5.09
CA ALA A 244 3.05 -25.29 4.01
C ALA A 244 1.90 -26.28 4.22
N LEU A 245 1.68 -26.73 5.46
CA LEU A 245 0.56 -27.61 5.82
C LEU A 245 -0.78 -26.92 5.60
N VAL A 246 -0.94 -25.66 6.04
CA VAL A 246 -2.17 -24.88 5.85
C VAL A 246 -2.41 -24.60 4.36
N ALA A 247 -1.38 -24.22 3.61
CA ALA A 247 -1.47 -23.99 2.17
C ALA A 247 -1.87 -25.29 1.43
N ALA A 248 -1.24 -26.42 1.74
CA ALA A 248 -1.56 -27.71 1.15
C ALA A 248 -2.99 -28.15 1.49
N TRP A 249 -3.42 -27.98 2.74
CA TRP A 249 -4.79 -28.25 3.16
C TRP A 249 -5.80 -27.40 2.39
N GLY A 250 -5.56 -26.09 2.28
CA GLY A 250 -6.44 -25.17 1.59
C GLY A 250 -6.57 -25.50 0.09
N LEU A 251 -5.45 -25.76 -0.59
CA LEU A 251 -5.44 -26.11 -2.02
C LEU A 251 -6.16 -27.44 -2.30
N ARG A 252 -6.04 -28.43 -1.41
CA ARG A 252 -6.79 -29.69 -1.49
C ARG A 252 -8.30 -29.43 -1.37
N ARG A 253 -8.71 -28.63 -0.38
CA ARG A 253 -10.11 -28.29 -0.15
C ARG A 253 -10.75 -27.56 -1.34
N GLU A 254 -10.02 -26.66 -2.00
CA GLU A 254 -10.52 -25.99 -3.22
C GLU A 254 -10.75 -26.98 -4.36
N ARG A 255 -9.85 -27.96 -4.54
CA ARG A 255 -10.00 -29.02 -5.53
C ARG A 255 -11.26 -29.85 -5.30
N ASP A 256 -11.53 -30.22 -4.04
CA ASP A 256 -12.67 -31.05 -3.68
C ASP A 256 -14.01 -30.30 -3.80
N ARG A 257 -14.02 -28.98 -3.58
CA ARG A 257 -15.21 -28.14 -3.84
C ARG A 257 -15.50 -28.02 -5.32
N ALA A 258 -14.48 -27.90 -6.17
CA ALA A 258 -14.64 -27.76 -7.61
C ALA A 258 -15.32 -29.01 -8.23
N THR A 259 -15.00 -30.20 -7.72
CA THR A 259 -15.65 -31.46 -8.16
C THR A 259 -17.09 -31.58 -7.66
N SER A 260 -17.38 -31.11 -6.44
CA SER A 260 -18.72 -31.13 -5.84
C SER A 260 -19.72 -30.16 -6.50
N THR A 261 -19.27 -28.98 -6.93
CA THR A 261 -20.16 -27.89 -7.37
C THR A 261 -20.80 -28.14 -8.75
N SER A 262 -20.36 -29.18 -9.49
CA SER A 262 -20.90 -29.54 -10.82
C SER A 262 -22.35 -30.06 -10.81
N ARG A 263 -22.98 -30.29 -9.64
CA ARG A 263 -24.32 -30.88 -9.51
C ARG A 263 -25.43 -29.93 -9.07
N ARG A 264 -25.18 -28.62 -8.96
CA ARG A 264 -26.27 -27.69 -8.59
C ARG A 264 -27.18 -27.41 -9.79
N PRO A 265 -28.49 -27.72 -9.70
CA PRO A 265 -29.44 -27.31 -10.72
C PRO A 265 -29.42 -25.79 -10.84
N HIS A 266 -29.38 -25.28 -12.07
CA HIS A 266 -29.57 -23.85 -12.33
C HIS A 266 -30.98 -23.48 -11.85
N ARG A 267 -31.08 -22.93 -10.63
CA ARG A 267 -32.34 -22.38 -10.14
C ARG A 267 -32.60 -21.15 -11.00
N ARG A 268 -33.53 -21.26 -11.94
CA ARG A 268 -34.07 -20.12 -12.69
C ARG A 268 -34.53 -19.11 -11.64
N THR A 269 -33.80 -18.01 -11.50
CA THR A 269 -34.30 -16.84 -10.80
C THR A 269 -35.60 -16.47 -11.51
N PRO A 270 -36.74 -16.34 -10.79
CA PRO A 270 -37.91 -15.71 -11.37
C PRO A 270 -37.45 -14.39 -11.95
N ALA A 271 -37.82 -14.11 -13.20
CA ALA A 271 -37.74 -12.77 -13.73
C ALA A 271 -38.62 -11.92 -12.81
N ALA A 272 -38.02 -11.32 -11.80
CA ALA A 272 -38.67 -10.26 -11.06
C ALA A 272 -38.76 -9.12 -12.06
N ASP A 273 -39.87 -9.09 -12.79
CA ASP A 273 -40.35 -7.90 -13.48
C ASP A 273 -40.46 -6.82 -12.42
N ALA A 274 -39.37 -6.07 -12.27
CA ALA A 274 -39.36 -4.84 -11.52
C ALA A 274 -40.29 -3.90 -12.27
N THR A 275 -41.55 -3.85 -11.85
CA THR A 275 -42.47 -2.80 -12.27
C THR A 275 -41.73 -1.48 -12.11
N PRO A 276 -41.54 -0.70 -13.19
CA PRO A 276 -40.78 0.54 -13.10
C PRO A 276 -41.50 1.46 -12.13
N ARG A 277 -40.98 1.55 -10.90
CA ARG A 277 -41.47 2.52 -9.93
C ARG A 277 -41.19 3.89 -10.51
N ARG A 278 -42.26 4.60 -10.90
CA ARG A 278 -42.23 6.02 -11.22
C ARG A 278 -41.76 6.76 -9.96
N THR A 279 -40.46 6.96 -9.87
CA THR A 279 -39.88 7.90 -8.92
C THR A 279 -39.92 9.27 -9.59
N THR A 280 -40.33 10.28 -8.83
CA THR A 280 -40.14 11.68 -9.22
C THR A 280 -38.67 11.92 -9.54
N SER A 281 -38.36 12.85 -10.44
CA SER A 281 -36.97 13.18 -10.77
C SER A 281 -36.24 13.59 -9.48
N PRO A 282 -35.24 12.82 -9.02
CA PRO A 282 -34.56 13.09 -7.77
C PRO A 282 -33.86 14.46 -7.82
N SER A 283 -33.88 15.19 -6.70
CA SER A 283 -33.17 16.47 -6.59
C SER A 283 -31.65 16.28 -6.73
N ALA A 284 -30.94 17.34 -7.13
CA ALA A 284 -29.48 17.30 -7.24
C ALA A 284 -28.80 16.86 -5.92
N LEU A 285 -29.33 17.29 -4.78
CA LEU A 285 -28.85 16.86 -3.46
C LEU A 285 -29.10 15.37 -3.20
N ALA A 286 -30.27 14.84 -3.59
CA ALA A 286 -30.55 13.41 -3.48
C ALA A 286 -29.60 12.57 -4.34
N LEU A 287 -29.26 13.06 -5.54
CA LEU A 287 -28.29 12.42 -6.42
C LEU A 287 -26.87 12.44 -5.84
N VAL A 288 -26.43 13.58 -5.29
CA VAL A 288 -25.14 13.67 -4.58
C VAL A 288 -25.11 12.76 -3.37
N GLY A 289 -26.16 12.75 -2.55
CA GLY A 289 -26.29 11.87 -1.38
C GLY A 289 -26.26 10.39 -1.77
N GLY A 290 -26.98 10.01 -2.83
CA GLY A 290 -26.93 8.66 -3.39
C GLY A 290 -25.53 8.26 -3.86
N GLN A 291 -24.80 9.19 -4.49
CA GLN A 291 -23.42 8.96 -4.90
C GLN A 291 -22.45 8.82 -3.72
N ILE A 292 -22.64 9.63 -2.67
CA ILE A 292 -21.86 9.51 -1.42
C ILE A 292 -22.07 8.12 -0.82
N GLY A 293 -23.33 7.70 -0.68
CA GLY A 293 -23.70 6.38 -0.16
C GLY A 293 -23.11 5.24 -1.00
N HIS A 294 -23.18 5.35 -2.34
CA HIS A 294 -22.59 4.36 -3.24
C HIS A 294 -21.07 4.29 -3.10
N ALA A 295 -20.37 5.43 -3.16
CA ALA A 295 -18.92 5.48 -3.07
C ALA A 295 -18.41 4.96 -1.72
N ASN A 296 -19.06 5.33 -0.61
CA ASN A 296 -18.73 4.80 0.71
C ASN A 296 -18.99 3.29 0.80
N THR A 297 -20.11 2.80 0.25
CA THR A 297 -20.41 1.36 0.23
C THR A 297 -19.35 0.56 -0.53
N VAL A 298 -18.86 1.09 -1.65
CA VAL A 298 -17.77 0.46 -2.42
C VAL A 298 -16.48 0.45 -1.60
N LEU A 299 -16.12 1.57 -0.98
CA LEU A 299 -14.91 1.68 -0.17
C LEU A 299 -14.95 0.72 1.03
N TRP A 300 -16.04 0.69 1.80
CA TRP A 300 -16.18 -0.19 2.97
C TRP A 300 -16.21 -1.69 2.62
N ARG A 301 -16.51 -2.03 1.36
CA ARG A 301 -16.45 -3.41 0.86
C ARG A 301 -15.08 -3.78 0.31
N ASP A 302 -14.22 -2.81 0.04
CA ASP A 302 -12.84 -3.05 -0.34
C ASP A 302 -11.93 -3.05 0.90
N SER A 303 -11.60 -4.25 1.37
CA SER A 303 -10.74 -4.45 2.54
C SER A 303 -9.38 -3.76 2.40
N SER A 304 -8.83 -3.65 1.19
CA SER A 304 -7.54 -2.98 0.96
C SER A 304 -7.68 -1.48 1.20
N SER A 305 -8.69 -0.85 0.60
CA SER A 305 -8.96 0.57 0.81
C SER A 305 -9.23 0.88 2.28
N VAL A 306 -10.07 0.10 2.97
CA VAL A 306 -10.36 0.29 4.41
C VAL A 306 -9.10 0.16 5.24
N PHE A 307 -8.27 -0.86 4.97
CA PHE A 307 -7.04 -1.07 5.73
C PHE A 307 -6.10 0.13 5.59
N PHE A 308 -5.77 0.56 4.37
CA PHE A 308 -4.79 1.63 4.18
C PHE A 308 -5.32 3.03 4.50
N ALA A 309 -6.60 3.30 4.24
CA ALA A 309 -7.20 4.61 4.51
C ALA A 309 -7.54 4.83 5.98
N VAL A 310 -8.01 3.78 6.68
CA VAL A 310 -8.58 3.89 8.03
C VAL A 310 -7.73 3.16 9.05
N VAL A 311 -7.53 1.85 8.87
CA VAL A 311 -6.90 1.01 9.90
C VAL A 311 -5.42 1.34 10.09
N PHE A 312 -4.68 1.52 9.00
CA PHE A 312 -3.24 1.76 9.03
C PHE A 312 -2.85 3.04 9.77
N PRO A 313 -3.40 4.24 9.48
CA PRO A 313 -3.06 5.43 10.26
C PRO A 313 -3.49 5.31 11.73
N VAL A 314 -4.66 4.73 12.01
CA VAL A 314 -5.11 4.47 13.40
C VAL A 314 -4.12 3.56 14.13
N LEU A 315 -3.66 2.51 13.46
CA LEU A 315 -2.67 1.57 13.98
C LEU A 315 -1.31 2.23 14.21
N LEU A 316 -0.86 3.10 13.31
CA LEU A 316 0.39 3.83 13.49
C LEU A 316 0.33 4.81 14.66
N VAL A 317 -0.80 5.47 14.88
CA VAL A 317 -1.00 6.28 16.10
C VAL A 317 -0.94 5.42 17.35
N ALA A 318 -1.46 4.19 17.32
CA ALA A 318 -1.41 3.28 18.47
C ALA A 318 -0.01 2.74 18.80
N ILE A 319 0.83 2.57 17.77
CA ILE A 319 2.12 1.89 17.92
C ILE A 319 3.27 2.88 18.04
N ILE A 320 3.35 3.90 17.17
CA ILE A 320 4.55 4.75 17.07
C ILE A 320 4.84 5.49 18.39
N PRO A 321 3.90 6.18 19.04
CA PRO A 321 4.20 6.83 20.33
C PRO A 321 4.54 5.79 21.41
N THR A 322 3.84 4.65 21.45
CA THR A 322 4.09 3.58 22.42
C THR A 322 5.49 2.99 22.34
N VAL A 323 6.05 2.84 21.14
CA VAL A 323 7.43 2.33 20.97
C VAL A 323 8.51 3.38 21.17
N ASN A 324 8.14 4.67 21.14
CA ASN A 324 9.06 5.80 21.30
C ASN A 324 8.95 6.47 22.68
N GLY A 325 8.57 5.70 23.71
CA GLY A 325 8.59 6.15 25.11
C GLY A 325 7.25 6.64 25.68
N GLY A 326 6.17 6.58 24.90
CA GLY A 326 4.82 6.99 25.33
C GLY A 326 4.28 8.18 24.55
N GLY A 327 2.96 8.37 24.60
CA GLY A 327 2.31 9.50 23.94
C GLY A 327 2.45 10.83 24.68
N ASP A 328 2.85 10.77 25.96
CA ASP A 328 3.12 11.87 26.87
C ASP A 328 4.51 12.49 26.72
N VAL A 329 5.39 11.86 25.93
CA VAL A 329 6.69 12.41 25.57
C VAL A 329 6.50 13.76 24.88
N VAL A 330 6.99 14.83 25.51
CA VAL A 330 6.94 16.18 24.95
C VAL A 330 8.11 16.36 23.99
N MET A 331 7.79 16.71 22.75
CA MET A 331 8.73 16.96 21.68
C MET A 331 9.44 18.30 21.86
N SER A 332 10.53 18.53 21.12
CA SER A 332 11.22 19.84 21.06
C SER A 332 10.31 20.99 20.62
N SER A 333 9.22 20.69 19.89
CA SER A 333 8.17 21.64 19.53
C SER A 333 7.22 22.01 20.68
N GLY A 334 7.37 21.39 21.86
CA GLY A 334 6.46 21.54 22.99
C GLY A 334 5.15 20.75 22.87
N GLN A 335 4.97 19.96 21.80
CA GLN A 335 3.78 19.11 21.61
C GLN A 335 4.00 17.70 22.15
N MET A 336 2.93 17.08 22.66
CA MET A 336 2.93 15.65 22.99
C MET A 336 3.06 14.79 21.74
N LEU A 337 3.90 13.75 21.80
CA LEU A 337 4.16 12.84 20.69
C LEU A 337 2.87 12.18 20.16
N GLY A 338 1.96 11.81 21.07
CA GLY A 338 0.65 11.27 20.72
C GLY A 338 -0.20 12.26 19.91
N ALA A 339 -0.20 13.54 20.29
CA ALA A 339 -0.96 14.59 19.60
C ALA A 339 -0.37 14.91 18.22
N PHE A 340 0.97 14.93 18.11
CA PHE A 340 1.66 15.11 16.85
C PHE A 340 1.31 14.00 15.85
N PHE A 341 1.45 12.73 16.24
CA PHE A 341 1.12 11.62 15.35
C PHE A 341 -0.39 11.51 15.06
N ALA A 342 -1.26 11.90 15.99
CA ALA A 342 -2.70 11.98 15.71
C ALA A 342 -2.99 12.98 14.57
N ALA A 343 -2.37 14.16 14.60
CA ALA A 343 -2.51 15.17 13.57
C ALA A 343 -1.93 14.70 12.21
N THR A 344 -0.69 14.21 12.19
CA THR A 344 -0.02 13.83 10.94
C THR A 344 -0.61 12.56 10.31
N MET A 345 -0.99 11.56 11.11
CA MET A 345 -1.65 10.34 10.61
C MET A 345 -3.06 10.61 10.11
N ALA A 346 -3.77 11.61 10.65
CA ALA A 346 -5.04 12.04 10.08
C ALA A 346 -4.83 12.61 8.67
N VAL A 347 -3.83 13.49 8.49
CA VAL A 347 -3.47 14.02 7.16
C VAL A 347 -3.07 12.90 6.20
N TYR A 348 -2.31 11.90 6.67
CA TYR A 348 -2.00 10.70 5.87
C TYR A 348 -3.26 9.95 5.45
N GLY A 349 -4.17 9.66 6.38
CA GLY A 349 -5.43 8.95 6.10
C GLY A 349 -6.28 9.71 5.07
N ALA A 350 -6.35 11.04 5.20
CA ALA A 350 -6.99 11.91 4.22
C ALA A 350 -6.31 11.83 2.85
N ALA A 351 -4.97 11.88 2.79
CA ALA A 351 -4.21 11.77 1.55
C ALA A 351 -4.41 10.40 0.89
N VAL A 352 -4.32 9.29 1.61
CA VAL A 352 -4.57 7.95 1.04
C VAL A 352 -6.00 7.83 0.53
N THR A 353 -6.99 8.31 1.29
CA THR A 353 -8.40 8.24 0.87
C THR A 353 -8.65 9.07 -0.38
N ALA A 354 -8.21 10.33 -0.39
CA ALA A 354 -8.56 11.32 -1.39
C ALA A 354 -7.61 11.36 -2.59
N TYR A 355 -6.31 11.16 -2.40
CA TYR A 355 -5.30 11.21 -3.45
C TYR A 355 -4.94 9.84 -4.05
N VAL A 356 -5.15 8.73 -3.32
CA VAL A 356 -4.82 7.37 -3.81
C VAL A 356 -6.08 6.58 -4.16
N ASN A 357 -6.92 6.27 -3.16
CA ASN A 357 -8.03 5.31 -3.33
C ASN A 357 -9.15 5.85 -4.21
N MET A 358 -9.59 7.10 -3.98
CA MET A 358 -10.65 7.73 -4.77
C MET A 358 -10.31 7.77 -6.29
N PRO A 359 -9.15 8.31 -6.72
CA PRO A 359 -8.84 8.38 -8.15
C PRO A 359 -8.57 7.01 -8.76
N GLN A 360 -8.00 6.05 -8.02
CA GLN A 360 -7.88 4.67 -8.47
C GLN A 360 -9.26 4.07 -8.77
N GLY A 361 -10.20 4.15 -7.82
CA GLY A 361 -11.55 3.61 -8.01
C GLY A 361 -12.30 4.28 -9.17
N LEU A 362 -12.04 5.56 -9.43
CA LEU A 362 -12.58 6.26 -10.60
C LEU A 362 -11.92 5.80 -11.91
N ALA A 363 -10.61 5.55 -11.90
CA ALA A 363 -9.89 5.01 -13.05
C ALA A 363 -10.32 3.57 -13.38
N GLU A 364 -10.55 2.73 -12.38
CA GLU A 364 -11.11 1.38 -12.54
C GLU A 364 -12.53 1.46 -13.13
N ALA A 365 -13.37 2.35 -12.62
CA ALA A 365 -14.70 2.60 -13.17
C ALA A 365 -14.64 3.06 -14.64
N ARG A 366 -13.60 3.82 -15.03
CA ARG A 366 -13.37 4.22 -16.43
C ARG A 366 -12.98 3.02 -17.30
N GLU A 367 -12.03 2.20 -16.85
CA GLU A 367 -11.57 1.00 -17.57
C GLU A 367 -12.69 -0.01 -17.80
N LEU A 368 -13.56 -0.22 -16.80
CA LEU A 368 -14.72 -1.11 -16.88
C LEU A 368 -15.91 -0.52 -17.66
N GLY A 369 -15.74 0.69 -18.23
CA GLY A 369 -16.78 1.40 -18.95
C GLY A 369 -17.99 1.81 -18.09
N VAL A 370 -17.86 1.77 -16.76
CA VAL A 370 -18.91 2.21 -15.82
C VAL A 370 -19.19 3.68 -16.04
N LEU A 371 -18.15 4.52 -16.15
CA LEU A 371 -18.33 5.97 -16.38
C LEU A 371 -19.07 6.28 -17.68
N LYS A 372 -18.87 5.47 -18.73
CA LYS A 372 -19.60 5.61 -20.00
C LYS A 372 -21.09 5.30 -19.83
N ARG A 373 -21.44 4.30 -19.00
CA ARG A 373 -22.84 3.97 -18.68
C ARG A 373 -23.48 5.02 -17.80
N VAL A 374 -22.75 5.55 -16.81
CA VAL A 374 -23.21 6.64 -15.94
C VAL A 374 -23.48 7.91 -16.74
N HIS A 375 -22.68 8.21 -17.77
CA HIS A 375 -22.92 9.37 -18.63
C HIS A 375 -24.22 9.28 -19.46
N GLY A 376 -24.70 8.07 -19.75
CA GLY A 376 -26.01 7.85 -20.39
C GLY A 376 -27.19 7.90 -19.40
N SER A 377 -26.92 8.08 -18.11
CA SER A 377 -27.93 8.18 -17.05
C SER A 377 -28.26 9.64 -16.74
N PRO A 378 -29.38 9.95 -16.06
CA PRO A 378 -29.72 11.32 -15.69
C PRO A 378 -28.80 11.93 -14.60
N LEU A 379 -27.73 11.25 -14.18
CA LEU A 379 -26.82 11.73 -13.14
C LEU A 379 -25.89 12.83 -13.70
N PRO A 380 -25.96 14.08 -13.20
CA PRO A 380 -25.06 15.14 -13.65
C PRO A 380 -23.59 14.84 -13.30
N THR A 381 -22.68 15.18 -14.21
CA THR A 381 -21.22 15.09 -14.04
C THR A 381 -20.74 15.69 -12.72
N LEU A 382 -21.17 16.93 -12.43
CA LEU A 382 -20.76 17.63 -11.21
C LEU A 382 -21.28 16.92 -9.96
N ALA A 383 -22.51 16.40 -9.98
CA ALA A 383 -23.04 15.63 -8.86
C ALA A 383 -22.23 14.34 -8.62
N MET A 384 -21.77 13.69 -9.69
CA MET A 384 -20.91 12.51 -9.58
C MET A 384 -19.54 12.84 -8.97
N LEU A 385 -18.88 13.91 -9.43
CA LEU A 385 -17.55 14.32 -8.95
C LEU A 385 -17.62 14.85 -7.52
N VAL A 386 -18.55 15.76 -7.23
CA VAL A 386 -18.79 16.28 -5.88
C VAL A 386 -19.14 15.14 -4.93
N GLY A 387 -19.99 14.20 -5.35
CA GLY A 387 -20.33 13.03 -4.54
C GLY A 387 -19.12 12.13 -4.22
N ARG A 388 -18.15 12.02 -5.13
CA ARG A 388 -16.89 11.27 -4.90
C ARG A 388 -15.97 11.99 -3.92
N VAL A 389 -15.79 13.30 -4.07
CA VAL A 389 -14.99 14.12 -3.15
C VAL A 389 -15.64 14.14 -1.76
N ALA A 390 -16.95 14.31 -1.68
CA ALA A 390 -17.69 14.28 -0.42
C ALA A 390 -17.64 12.90 0.25
N ALA A 391 -17.70 11.80 -0.51
CA ALA A 391 -17.50 10.46 0.04
C ALA A 391 -16.10 10.28 0.65
N ALA A 392 -15.05 10.71 -0.07
CA ALA A 392 -13.69 10.70 0.46
C ALA A 392 -13.56 11.55 1.73
N LEU A 393 -14.21 12.72 1.77
CA LEU A 393 -14.24 13.58 2.96
C LEU A 393 -14.94 12.90 4.14
N VAL A 394 -16.07 12.22 3.92
CA VAL A 394 -16.76 11.47 4.99
C VAL A 394 -15.84 10.41 5.58
N VAL A 395 -15.16 9.61 4.75
CA VAL A 395 -14.23 8.58 5.23
C VAL A 395 -13.02 9.19 5.94
N ALA A 396 -12.48 10.31 5.43
CA ALA A 396 -11.40 11.03 6.08
C ALA A 396 -11.82 11.56 7.47
N LEU A 397 -13.02 12.14 7.59
CA LEU A 397 -13.56 12.63 8.86
C LEU A 397 -13.82 11.50 9.86
N LEU A 398 -14.33 10.35 9.40
CA LEU A 398 -14.46 9.15 10.24
C LEU A 398 -13.10 8.65 10.73
N THR A 399 -12.08 8.72 9.88
CA THR A 399 -10.70 8.35 10.23
C THR A 399 -10.11 9.32 11.24
N LEU A 400 -10.29 10.64 11.05
CA LEU A 400 -9.89 11.67 12.01
C LEU A 400 -10.53 11.42 13.39
N ALA A 401 -11.85 11.15 13.41
CA ALA A 401 -12.56 10.84 14.64
C ALA A 401 -12.02 9.58 15.32
N ALA A 402 -11.79 8.50 14.55
CA ALA A 402 -11.20 7.26 15.08
C ALA A 402 -9.79 7.48 15.66
N ILE A 403 -8.95 8.26 14.98
CA ILE A 403 -7.59 8.60 15.43
C ILE A 403 -7.62 9.39 16.74
N TYR A 404 -8.40 10.47 16.82
CA TYR A 404 -8.46 11.30 18.04
C TYR A 404 -9.16 10.58 19.20
N THR A 405 -10.14 9.71 18.92
CA THR A 405 -10.75 8.85 19.95
C THR A 405 -9.72 7.90 20.54
N LEU A 406 -8.92 7.24 19.68
CA LEU A 406 -7.87 6.34 20.11
C LEU A 406 -6.75 7.07 20.86
N ALA A 407 -6.28 8.20 20.34
CA ALA A 407 -5.23 9.00 20.96
C ALA A 407 -5.66 9.56 22.33
N GLY A 408 -6.93 9.97 22.46
CA GLY A 408 -7.52 10.36 23.73
C GLY A 408 -7.55 9.21 24.74
N PHE A 409 -7.95 8.01 24.30
CA PHE A 409 -8.01 6.83 25.16
C PHE A 409 -6.62 6.31 25.57
N MET A 410 -5.67 6.21 24.63
CA MET A 410 -4.36 5.61 24.89
C MET A 410 -3.35 6.56 25.52
N TYR A 411 -3.42 7.85 25.19
CA TYR A 411 -2.38 8.82 25.52
C TYR A 411 -2.91 10.09 26.21
N GLY A 412 -4.20 10.14 26.52
CA GLY A 412 -4.81 11.32 27.14
C GLY A 412 -4.79 12.57 26.24
N VAL A 413 -4.69 12.40 24.92
CA VAL A 413 -4.72 13.53 23.98
C VAL A 413 -6.12 14.14 23.98
N GLY A 414 -6.23 15.31 24.63
CA GLY A 414 -7.46 16.09 24.64
C GLY A 414 -7.80 16.69 23.28
N ILE A 415 -9.06 17.12 23.13
CA ILE A 415 -9.47 17.91 21.97
C ILE A 415 -8.73 19.26 22.02
N PRO A 416 -7.98 19.64 20.98
CA PRO A 416 -7.24 20.90 20.98
C PRO A 416 -8.16 22.12 21.14
N PRO A 417 -7.72 23.20 21.83
CA PRO A 417 -8.51 24.42 21.94
C PRO A 417 -8.94 25.00 20.58
N ALA A 418 -8.05 24.90 19.58
CA ALA A 418 -8.28 25.34 18.21
C ALA A 418 -8.91 24.26 17.31
N TRP A 419 -9.75 23.37 17.85
CA TRP A 419 -10.41 22.31 17.07
C TRP A 419 -11.18 22.81 15.83
N PRO A 420 -11.79 24.02 15.77
CA PRO A 420 -12.44 24.49 14.55
C PRO A 420 -11.42 24.75 13.43
N ALA A 421 -10.25 25.31 13.76
CA ALA A 421 -9.18 25.53 12.80
C ALA A 421 -8.55 24.21 12.35
N MET A 422 -8.43 23.23 13.26
CA MET A 422 -7.99 21.87 12.94
C MET A 422 -8.96 21.20 11.95
N LEU A 423 -10.28 21.28 12.20
CA LEU A 423 -11.30 20.73 11.32
C LEU A 423 -11.31 21.42 9.94
N LEU A 424 -11.24 22.75 9.91
CA LEU A 424 -11.18 23.52 8.66
C LEU A 424 -9.94 23.14 7.84
N THR A 425 -8.78 23.07 8.49
CA THR A 425 -7.51 22.66 7.85
C THR A 425 -7.61 21.26 7.29
N PHE A 426 -8.16 20.32 8.06
CA PHE A 426 -8.34 18.94 7.64
C PHE A 426 -9.27 18.82 6.42
N VAL A 427 -10.39 19.55 6.41
CA VAL A 427 -11.32 19.60 5.28
C VAL A 427 -10.63 20.21 4.06
N ALA A 428 -9.93 21.34 4.22
CA ALA A 428 -9.21 22.00 3.13
C ALA A 428 -8.11 21.10 2.52
N ALA A 429 -7.31 20.44 3.35
CA ALA A 429 -6.30 19.49 2.92
C ALA A 429 -6.91 18.30 2.18
N THR A 430 -8.00 17.72 2.71
CA THR A 430 -8.69 16.59 2.07
C THR A 430 -9.25 16.97 0.70
N ILE A 431 -9.85 18.16 0.57
CA ILE A 431 -10.34 18.68 -0.71
C ILE A 431 -9.17 18.90 -1.68
N CYS A 432 -8.07 19.50 -1.22
CA CYS A 432 -6.87 19.69 -2.01
C CYS A 432 -6.36 18.35 -2.57
N PHE A 433 -6.19 17.34 -1.72
CA PHE A 433 -5.78 15.99 -2.11
C PHE A 433 -6.76 15.31 -3.06
N ALA A 434 -8.07 15.49 -2.87
CA ALA A 434 -9.09 14.94 -3.76
C ALA A 434 -8.99 15.55 -5.16
N VAL A 435 -8.85 16.88 -5.24
CA VAL A 435 -8.70 17.60 -6.51
C VAL A 435 -7.42 17.19 -7.23
N LEU A 436 -6.29 17.07 -6.52
CA LEU A 436 -5.04 16.59 -7.09
C LEU A 436 -5.14 15.12 -7.53
N GLY A 437 -5.87 14.28 -6.79
CA GLY A 437 -6.18 12.91 -7.19
C GLY A 437 -6.97 12.86 -8.49
N LEU A 438 -8.01 13.71 -8.63
CA LEU A 438 -8.76 13.85 -9.88
C LEU A 438 -7.86 14.33 -11.03
N ALA A 439 -6.95 15.26 -10.78
CA ALA A 439 -5.97 15.72 -11.77
C ALA A 439 -5.09 14.56 -12.25
N VAL A 440 -4.52 13.77 -11.34
CA VAL A 440 -3.71 12.58 -11.67
C VAL A 440 -4.53 11.57 -12.48
N MET A 441 -5.76 11.26 -12.05
CA MET A 441 -6.66 10.35 -12.76
C MET A 441 -7.03 10.85 -14.18
N SER A 442 -7.12 12.16 -14.36
CA SER A 442 -7.41 12.76 -15.68
C SER A 442 -6.24 12.63 -16.65
N LEU A 443 -5.00 12.60 -16.14
CA LEU A 443 -3.77 12.50 -16.94
C LEU A 443 -3.43 11.06 -17.30
N ILE A 444 -3.74 10.11 -16.42
CA ILE A 444 -3.33 8.71 -16.54
C ILE A 444 -4.51 7.86 -16.99
N ARG A 445 -4.29 6.93 -17.94
CA ARG A 445 -5.36 6.10 -18.53
C ARG A 445 -5.66 4.83 -17.75
N SER A 446 -4.68 4.24 -17.07
CA SER A 446 -4.86 2.98 -16.36
C SER A 446 -4.97 3.14 -14.86
N ALA A 447 -5.84 2.36 -14.21
CA ALA A 447 -5.97 2.32 -12.76
C ALA A 447 -4.67 1.89 -12.07
N GLU A 448 -3.98 0.89 -12.62
CA GLU A 448 -2.67 0.45 -12.12
C GLU A 448 -1.60 1.56 -12.23
N ALA A 449 -1.66 2.36 -13.28
CA ALA A 449 -0.76 3.50 -13.42
C ALA A 449 -1.14 4.65 -12.48
N VAL A 450 -2.43 4.86 -12.18
CA VAL A 450 -2.89 5.88 -11.21
C VAL A 450 -2.39 5.55 -9.82
N ILE A 451 -2.56 4.31 -9.35
CA ILE A 451 -2.04 3.89 -8.04
C ILE A 451 -0.51 3.97 -7.99
N GLY A 452 0.18 3.58 -9.07
CA GLY A 452 1.63 3.65 -9.15
C GLY A 452 2.18 5.08 -9.06
N VAL A 453 1.57 6.03 -9.76
CA VAL A 453 1.94 7.44 -9.67
C VAL A 453 1.57 8.01 -8.31
N ALA A 454 0.36 7.75 -7.82
CA ALA A 454 -0.09 8.30 -6.54
C ALA A 454 0.76 7.81 -5.36
N LEU A 455 1.09 6.51 -5.29
CA LEU A 455 1.98 5.98 -4.26
C LEU A 455 3.44 6.39 -4.50
N GLY A 456 3.88 6.42 -5.75
CA GLY A 456 5.23 6.84 -6.13
C GLY A 456 5.53 8.31 -5.78
N THR A 457 4.51 9.18 -5.76
CA THR A 457 4.63 10.57 -5.31
C THR A 457 4.34 10.72 -3.83
N LEU A 458 3.25 10.13 -3.31
CA LEU A 458 2.83 10.30 -1.92
C LEU A 458 3.87 9.77 -0.94
N LEU A 459 4.46 8.61 -1.23
CA LEU A 459 5.29 7.93 -0.25
C LEU A 459 6.60 8.66 0.05
N PRO A 460 7.41 9.11 -0.95
CA PRO A 460 8.53 10.00 -0.68
C PRO A 460 8.10 11.30 -0.01
N LEU A 461 6.95 11.87 -0.40
CA LEU A 461 6.44 13.10 0.19
C LEU A 461 6.09 12.94 1.67
N CYS A 462 5.48 11.82 2.09
CA CYS A 462 5.17 11.57 3.49
C CYS A 462 6.41 11.68 4.38
N PHE A 463 7.55 11.26 3.87
CA PHE A 463 8.80 11.32 4.62
C PHE A 463 9.37 12.71 4.76
N ILE A 464 9.42 13.47 3.68
CA ILE A 464 9.91 14.85 3.73
C ILE A 464 8.89 15.84 4.30
N SER A 465 7.65 15.41 4.54
CA SER A 465 6.55 16.23 5.08
C SER A 465 6.21 15.94 6.55
N ASP A 466 7.15 15.37 7.30
CA ASP A 466 7.02 15.05 8.73
C ASP A 466 5.84 14.14 9.09
N VAL A 467 5.39 13.28 8.16
CA VAL A 467 4.26 12.37 8.41
C VAL A 467 4.71 11.19 9.29
N PHE A 468 5.79 10.51 8.90
CA PHE A 468 6.27 9.30 9.59
C PHE A 468 7.42 9.54 10.55
N VAL A 469 8.12 10.67 10.43
CA VAL A 469 9.29 10.98 11.24
C VAL A 469 9.14 12.39 11.80
N ASN A 470 9.59 12.55 13.05
CA ASN A 470 9.56 13.81 13.77
C ASN A 470 10.96 14.44 13.84
N GLY A 471 11.03 15.76 13.75
CA GLY A 471 12.26 16.53 14.04
C GLY A 471 13.39 16.25 13.06
N ALA A 472 13.02 15.77 11.86
CA ALA A 472 13.92 15.35 10.85
C ALA A 472 14.69 16.56 10.26
N THR A 473 16.01 16.61 10.41
CA THR A 473 16.83 17.65 9.78
C THR A 473 17.24 17.21 8.38
N PHE A 474 16.52 17.70 7.38
CA PHE A 474 16.85 17.44 5.98
C PHE A 474 17.94 18.39 5.48
N PRO A 475 18.75 17.99 4.47
CA PRO A 475 19.58 18.93 3.73
C PRO A 475 18.74 20.11 3.23
N PRO A 476 19.26 21.35 3.23
CA PRO A 476 18.46 22.54 2.95
C PRO A 476 17.67 22.47 1.63
N TRP A 477 18.27 21.89 0.59
CA TRP A 477 17.60 21.73 -0.71
C TRP A 477 16.40 20.78 -0.64
N LEU A 478 16.45 19.71 0.17
CA LEU A 478 15.37 18.74 0.31
C LEU A 478 14.24 19.32 1.17
N ASP A 479 14.61 20.05 2.22
CA ASP A 479 13.63 20.79 3.03
C ASP A 479 12.86 21.81 2.17
N HIS A 480 13.57 22.63 1.38
CA HIS A 480 12.93 23.59 0.47
C HIS A 480 11.99 22.94 -0.56
N ILE A 481 12.36 21.77 -1.10
CA ILE A 481 11.48 21.01 -2.01
C ILE A 481 10.22 20.55 -1.26
N SER A 482 10.32 20.14 -0.01
CA SER A 482 9.16 19.71 0.77
C SER A 482 8.12 20.83 0.91
N TRP A 483 8.57 22.08 1.10
CA TRP A 483 7.74 23.28 1.19
C TRP A 483 7.06 23.68 -0.12
N PHE A 484 7.40 23.07 -1.25
CA PHE A 484 6.64 23.28 -2.48
C PHE A 484 5.34 22.47 -2.50
N PHE A 485 5.30 21.32 -1.81
CA PHE A 485 4.20 20.36 -1.93
C PHE A 485 3.11 20.56 -0.87
N PRO A 486 1.85 20.29 -1.21
CA PRO A 486 0.72 20.54 -0.31
C PRO A 486 0.73 19.66 0.94
N LEU A 487 1.39 18.49 0.89
CA LEU A 487 1.44 17.58 2.03
C LEU A 487 2.17 18.20 3.23
N ARG A 488 3.29 18.91 3.01
CA ARG A 488 4.05 19.64 4.04
C ARG A 488 3.21 20.75 4.67
N HIS A 489 2.44 21.48 3.85
CA HIS A 489 1.55 22.52 4.38
C HIS A 489 0.36 21.94 5.14
N ALA A 490 -0.20 20.82 4.69
CA ALA A 490 -1.27 20.14 5.38
C ALA A 490 -0.85 19.63 6.76
N THR A 491 0.32 18.99 6.87
CA THR A 491 0.84 18.52 8.17
C THR A 491 1.18 19.70 9.07
N GLY A 492 1.91 20.71 8.60
CA GLY A 492 2.28 21.88 9.40
C GLY A 492 1.08 22.67 9.94
N ALA A 493 0.05 22.89 9.13
CA ALA A 493 -1.19 23.53 9.60
C ALA A 493 -1.96 22.65 10.59
N MET A 494 -2.03 21.33 10.33
CA MET A 494 -2.75 20.40 11.21
C MET A 494 -2.05 20.28 12.57
N THR A 495 -0.72 20.17 12.61
CA THR A 495 0.03 20.10 13.87
C THR A 495 -0.03 21.43 14.62
N THR A 496 0.00 22.58 13.94
CA THR A 496 -0.18 23.90 14.57
C THR A 496 -1.54 24.01 15.24
N ALA A 497 -2.62 23.68 14.51
CA ALA A 497 -3.98 23.72 15.03
C ALA A 497 -4.25 22.66 16.12
N ALA A 498 -3.52 21.55 16.10
CA ALA A 498 -3.59 20.51 17.12
C ALA A 498 -2.73 20.79 18.37
N SER A 499 -1.93 21.86 18.38
CA SER A 499 -1.11 22.20 19.52
C SER A 499 -1.95 22.70 20.71
N THR A 500 -1.47 22.45 21.93
CA THR A 500 -2.12 22.89 23.17
C THR A 500 -1.82 24.35 23.50
N ASN A 501 -0.74 24.91 22.93
CA ASN A 501 -0.24 26.27 23.20
C ASN A 501 -0.59 27.27 22.09
N VAL A 502 -1.72 27.06 21.38
CA VAL A 502 -2.14 27.98 20.31
C VAL A 502 -2.52 29.34 20.89
N VAL A 503 -1.90 30.39 20.35
CA VAL A 503 -2.33 31.78 20.56
C VAL A 503 -3.16 32.22 19.35
N GLY A 504 -4.40 32.67 19.59
CA GLY A 504 -5.30 33.12 18.52
C GLY A 504 -6.20 32.02 17.95
N SER A 505 -6.53 32.12 16.65
CA SER A 505 -7.50 31.21 16.00
C SER A 505 -6.96 29.82 15.68
N GLY A 506 -5.63 29.62 15.70
CA GLY A 506 -4.98 28.40 15.24
C GLY A 506 -4.96 28.21 13.72
N LEU A 507 -5.41 29.22 12.95
CA LEU A 507 -5.36 29.19 11.49
C LEU A 507 -4.00 29.65 10.98
N SER A 508 -3.31 28.77 10.27
CA SER A 508 -2.07 29.09 9.58
C SER A 508 -2.36 29.53 8.14
N TRP A 509 -2.58 30.82 7.94
CA TRP A 509 -2.96 31.38 6.63
C TRP A 509 -1.95 31.07 5.51
N ASP A 510 -0.66 31.01 5.80
CA ASP A 510 0.37 30.68 4.81
C ASP A 510 0.20 29.27 4.26
N HIS A 511 -0.03 28.29 5.16
CA HIS A 511 -0.29 26.91 4.78
C HIS A 511 -1.62 26.74 4.04
N LEU A 512 -2.68 27.42 4.50
CA LEU A 512 -3.99 27.39 3.85
C LEU A 512 -3.95 28.04 2.46
N GLY A 513 -3.18 29.13 2.30
CA GLY A 513 -2.95 29.78 1.02
C GLY A 513 -2.25 28.85 0.02
N ALA A 514 -1.23 28.11 0.47
CA ALA A 514 -0.55 27.11 -0.36
C ALA A 514 -1.49 25.95 -0.76
N LEU A 515 -2.29 25.43 0.17
CA LEU A 515 -3.30 24.40 -0.12
C LEU A 515 -4.34 24.90 -1.14
N LEU A 516 -4.78 26.15 -1.00
CA LEU A 516 -5.71 26.78 -1.95
C LEU A 516 -5.07 26.92 -3.34
N ALA A 517 -3.82 27.37 -3.42
CA ALA A 517 -3.10 27.50 -4.69
C ALA A 517 -2.99 26.15 -5.41
N TRP A 518 -2.62 25.08 -4.70
CA TRP A 518 -2.58 23.72 -5.26
C TRP A 518 -3.97 23.19 -5.66
N THR A 519 -5.00 23.53 -4.89
CA THR A 519 -6.39 23.18 -5.23
C THR A 519 -6.80 23.87 -6.54
N LEU A 520 -6.52 25.17 -6.69
CA LEU A 520 -6.79 25.91 -7.92
C LEU A 520 -6.01 25.35 -9.11
N ALA A 521 -4.72 25.06 -8.94
CA ALA A 521 -3.89 24.43 -9.98
C ALA A 521 -4.46 23.07 -10.42
N GLY A 522 -4.85 22.22 -9.46
CA GLY A 522 -5.48 20.94 -9.74
C GLY A 522 -6.83 21.08 -10.45
N LEU A 523 -7.66 22.04 -10.06
CA LEU A 523 -8.92 22.35 -10.74
C LEU A 523 -8.71 22.80 -12.19
N ILE A 524 -7.68 23.61 -12.46
CA ILE A 524 -7.30 24.02 -13.82
C ILE A 524 -6.93 22.78 -14.66
N VAL A 525 -6.10 21.87 -14.11
CA VAL A 525 -5.73 20.63 -14.80
C VAL A 525 -6.94 19.74 -15.08
N VAL A 526 -7.83 19.58 -14.10
CA VAL A 526 -9.09 18.82 -14.27
C VAL A 526 -9.94 19.47 -15.36
N ALA A 527 -10.15 20.79 -15.33
CA ALA A 527 -10.94 21.50 -16.33
C ALA A 527 -10.36 21.38 -17.75
N TRP A 528 -9.03 21.37 -17.88
CA TRP A 528 -8.35 21.30 -19.18
C TRP A 528 -8.28 19.90 -19.78
N ARG A 529 -8.18 18.85 -18.96
CA ARG A 529 -7.86 17.50 -19.44
C ARG A 529 -8.93 16.45 -19.19
N PHE A 530 -9.91 16.72 -18.35
CA PHE A 530 -10.89 15.71 -17.98
C PHE A 530 -11.79 15.35 -19.18
N SER A 531 -11.59 14.15 -19.72
CA SER A 531 -12.38 13.58 -20.81
C SER A 531 -13.04 12.27 -20.39
N TRP A 532 -14.35 12.16 -20.60
CA TRP A 532 -15.17 11.00 -20.23
C TRP A 532 -15.00 9.78 -21.13
N VAL A 533 -14.46 9.97 -22.34
CA VAL A 533 -14.45 8.98 -23.41
C VAL A 533 -13.02 8.83 -23.93
N ASN A 534 -12.51 7.61 -23.98
CA ASN A 534 -11.33 7.28 -24.79
C ASN A 534 -11.65 7.65 -26.24
N LEU A 535 -11.01 8.68 -26.79
CA LEU A 535 -11.21 9.25 -28.13
C LEU A 535 -10.88 8.28 -29.30
N GLU A 536 -10.80 6.98 -29.09
CA GLU A 536 -10.47 6.00 -30.12
C GLU A 536 -11.66 5.55 -30.97
N SER A 537 -12.91 5.71 -30.51
CA SER A 537 -14.08 5.44 -31.33
C SER A 537 -14.31 6.47 -32.44
N GLY A 538 -13.71 7.67 -32.35
CA GLY A 538 -13.82 8.73 -33.36
C GLY A 538 -12.83 8.60 -34.52
N ARG A 539 -11.64 8.01 -34.29
CA ARG A 539 -10.59 7.92 -35.31
C ARG A 539 -10.84 6.82 -36.35
N ARG A 540 -11.53 5.73 -36.00
CA ARG A 540 -11.94 4.70 -36.99
C ARG A 540 -13.11 5.14 -37.86
N ARG A 541 -14.04 5.98 -37.37
CA ARG A 541 -15.17 6.48 -38.18
C ARG A 541 -14.79 7.52 -39.23
N ARG A 542 -13.68 8.25 -39.06
CA ARG A 542 -13.16 9.17 -40.09
C ARG A 542 -12.33 8.48 -41.20
N SER A 543 -11.95 7.21 -41.02
CA SER A 543 -11.23 6.44 -42.06
C SER A 543 -12.13 5.60 -42.96
N ALA A 544 -13.42 5.49 -42.66
CA ALA A 544 -14.38 4.92 -43.60
C ALA A 544 -14.68 5.97 -44.67
N LYS A 545 -13.94 5.90 -45.78
CA LYS A 545 -14.25 6.64 -47.01
C LYS A 545 -15.73 6.40 -47.39
N PRO A 546 -16.50 7.45 -47.74
CA PRO A 546 -17.77 7.25 -48.42
C PRO A 546 -17.45 6.83 -49.87
N GLY A 547 -17.77 5.59 -50.22
CA GLY A 547 -17.72 5.16 -51.61
C GLY A 547 -17.29 3.71 -51.79
N VAL A 548 -18.24 2.80 -51.70
CA VAL A 548 -18.45 1.74 -52.70
C VAL A 548 -19.95 1.44 -52.69
N ALA A 549 -20.63 1.75 -53.81
CA ALA A 549 -22.02 1.37 -54.04
C ALA A 549 -22.13 -0.17 -54.13
N PRO A 550 -23.22 -0.79 -53.66
CA PRO A 550 -23.40 -2.23 -53.82
C PRO A 550 -23.60 -2.55 -55.30
N LEU A 551 -22.73 -3.39 -55.85
CA LEU A 551 -22.88 -3.93 -57.20
C LEU A 551 -24.20 -4.72 -57.26
N ALA A 552 -25.09 -4.24 -58.12
CA ALA A 552 -26.26 -4.97 -58.56
C ALA A 552 -25.81 -6.27 -59.24
N GLN A 553 -26.07 -7.42 -58.61
CA GLN A 553 -26.04 -8.70 -59.29
C GLN A 553 -27.34 -8.83 -60.10
N GLY A 554 -27.18 -8.67 -61.42
CA GLY A 554 -28.22 -8.93 -62.40
C GLY A 554 -28.63 -10.40 -62.40
N ARG A 555 -29.94 -10.60 -62.50
CA ARG A 555 -30.56 -11.84 -62.99
C ARG A 555 -30.37 -11.97 -64.50
N ALA A 556 -30.22 -13.23 -64.93
CA ALA A 556 -30.82 -13.87 -66.11
C ALA A 556 -29.92 -14.25 -67.31
N ALA A 557 -30.15 -15.52 -67.70
CA ALA A 557 -30.11 -16.14 -69.03
C ALA A 557 -28.77 -16.62 -69.62
N GLY A 558 -28.74 -17.92 -69.96
CA GLY A 558 -27.69 -18.63 -70.67
C GLY A 558 -27.55 -20.06 -70.19
#